data_AF-A0A5R2N5X1-F1
#
_entry.id   AF-A0A5R2N5X1-F1
#
_cell.length_a   1.000
_cell.length_b   1.000
_cell.length_c   1.000
_cell.angle_alpha   90.00
_cell.angle_beta   90.00
_cell.angle_gamma   90.00
#
_symmetry.space_group_name_H-M   'P 1'
#
loop_
_entity.id
_entity.type
_entity.pdbx_description
1 polymer ?
#
loop_
_entity_poly.entity_id
_entity_poly.type
_entity_poly.pdbx_seq_one_letter_code
_entity_poly.pdbx_strand_id
1 'polypeptide(L)'
;SNPHDAKGLLIAAIEDPDPVIFLEPKRLYNGPFDGHHDRPVTPWSKHELGEVADGHYTVPLGKAAIRRAGSAVTVLAYGTMVYVAQAAAAETGIDAEIIDLRTLLPLDLDTIVASVKKTGRCVVVHEATLTSGFGAELSALVQENCFYHLEAPVARVAGWDTPYPHAQEWEYFPGPARVGRALIETL
;
A
#
# COMPACT_ATOMS: atom_id res chain seq x y z
N SER A 1 -4.29 7.07 2.54
CA SER A 1 -3.24 6.71 3.51
C SER A 1 -2.65 7.93 4.24
N ASN A 2 -3.20 9.14 4.06
CA ASN A 2 -2.72 10.37 4.71
C ASN A 2 -3.92 11.33 4.86
N PRO A 3 -3.83 12.37 5.69
CA PRO A 3 -4.91 13.34 5.92
C PRO A 3 -5.48 13.99 4.65
N HIS A 4 -4.63 14.43 3.71
CA HIS A 4 -5.07 15.07 2.47
C HIS A 4 -5.99 14.16 1.65
N ASP A 5 -5.55 12.92 1.43
CA ASP A 5 -6.32 11.94 0.68
C ASP A 5 -7.52 11.43 1.47
N ALA A 6 -7.43 11.32 2.80
CA ALA A 6 -8.56 10.93 3.62
C ALA A 6 -9.75 11.89 3.43
N LYS A 7 -9.51 13.21 3.51
CA LYS A 7 -10.55 14.21 3.27
C LYS A 7 -11.06 14.17 1.83
N GLY A 8 -10.16 14.21 0.84
CA GLY A 8 -10.57 14.28 -0.55
C GLY A 8 -11.29 13.02 -1.06
N LEU A 9 -10.84 11.84 -0.65
CA LEU A 9 -11.50 10.58 -0.99
C LEU A 9 -12.82 10.41 -0.23
N LEU A 10 -12.93 10.89 1.01
CA LEU A 10 -14.18 10.83 1.77
C LEU A 10 -15.24 11.75 1.17
N ILE A 11 -14.88 12.98 0.78
CA ILE A 11 -15.80 13.89 0.08
C ILE A 11 -16.25 13.23 -1.24
N ALA A 12 -15.31 12.72 -2.04
CA ALA A 12 -15.64 12.02 -3.29
C ALA A 12 -16.56 10.81 -3.06
N ALA A 13 -16.32 10.02 -1.99
CA ALA A 13 -17.14 8.87 -1.64
C ALA A 13 -18.56 9.24 -1.18
N ILE A 14 -18.73 10.36 -0.49
CA ILE A 14 -20.05 10.86 -0.06
C ILE A 14 -20.87 11.36 -1.27
N GLU A 15 -20.19 11.97 -2.24
CA GLU A 15 -20.81 12.54 -3.43
C GLU A 15 -21.07 11.52 -4.55
N ASP A 16 -20.46 10.33 -4.45
CA ASP A 16 -20.62 9.27 -5.43
C ASP A 16 -22.06 8.69 -5.39
N PRO A 17 -22.72 8.48 -6.55
CA PRO A 17 -24.04 7.88 -6.60
C PRO A 17 -24.05 6.38 -6.22
N ASP A 18 -22.90 5.70 -6.23
CA ASP A 18 -22.77 4.30 -5.88
C ASP A 18 -22.49 4.09 -4.37
N PRO A 19 -22.86 2.95 -3.77
CA PRO A 19 -22.52 2.65 -2.38
C PRO A 19 -21.00 2.48 -2.19
N VAL A 20 -20.39 3.32 -1.35
CA VAL A 20 -18.95 3.26 -1.05
C VAL A 20 -18.68 2.70 0.35
N ILE A 21 -17.84 1.67 0.42
CA ILE A 21 -17.26 1.19 1.69
C ILE A 21 -15.95 1.91 1.95
N PHE A 22 -15.97 2.89 2.86
CA PHE A 22 -14.80 3.69 3.20
C PHE A 22 -14.05 3.10 4.41
N LEU A 23 -12.85 2.56 4.17
CA LEU A 23 -12.04 1.93 5.22
C LEU A 23 -10.98 2.91 5.75
N GLU A 24 -11.05 3.22 7.04
CA GLU A 24 -10.13 4.13 7.71
C GLU A 24 -9.09 3.36 8.55
N PRO A 25 -7.80 3.40 8.19
CA PRO A 25 -6.76 2.72 8.97
C PRO A 25 -6.52 3.45 10.30
N LYS A 26 -7.14 2.97 11.39
CA LYS A 26 -7.01 3.58 12.72
C LYS A 26 -5.55 3.79 13.15
N ARG A 27 -4.64 2.93 12.70
CA ARG A 27 -3.19 2.97 12.96
C ARG A 27 -2.55 4.27 12.48
N LEU A 28 -3.18 4.92 11.50
CA LEU A 28 -2.75 6.15 10.86
C LEU A 28 -3.51 7.39 11.34
N TYR A 29 -4.43 7.30 12.31
CA TYR A 29 -5.22 8.47 12.72
C TYR A 29 -4.38 9.61 13.29
N ASN A 30 -3.37 9.28 14.11
CA ASN A 30 -2.59 10.30 14.82
C ASN A 30 -1.26 10.64 14.11
N GLY A 31 -0.81 9.81 13.19
CA GLY A 31 0.46 9.97 12.49
C GLY A 31 0.74 8.80 11.55
N PRO A 32 1.74 8.92 10.66
CA PRO A 32 2.22 7.81 9.85
C PRO A 32 2.80 6.71 10.75
N PHE A 33 2.72 5.45 10.31
CA PHE A 33 3.30 4.32 11.02
C PHE A 33 3.98 3.39 10.02
N ASP A 34 5.29 3.21 10.18
CA ASP A 34 6.14 2.42 9.30
C ASP A 34 6.36 0.98 9.81
N GLY A 35 5.84 0.61 10.98
CA GLY A 35 6.04 -0.71 11.60
C GLY A 35 7.12 -0.77 12.68
N HIS A 36 7.87 0.32 12.91
CA HIS A 36 8.88 0.42 13.97
C HIS A 36 8.24 0.82 15.30
N HIS A 37 7.76 -0.19 16.03
CA HIS A 37 7.20 -0.08 17.37
C HIS A 37 8.23 0.26 18.47
N ASP A 38 9.52 0.06 18.19
CA ASP A 38 10.65 0.47 19.03
C ASP A 38 10.88 2.00 19.00
N ARG A 39 10.29 2.70 18.03
CA ARG A 39 10.40 4.14 17.85
C ARG A 39 9.09 4.84 18.19
N PRO A 40 9.12 5.95 18.95
CA PRO A 40 7.92 6.77 19.14
C PRO A 40 7.37 7.27 17.80
N VAL A 41 6.07 7.08 17.59
CA VAL A 41 5.38 7.55 16.38
C VAL A 41 5.38 9.08 16.34
N THR A 42 5.61 9.64 15.15
CA THR A 42 5.54 11.09 14.91
C THR A 42 4.12 11.52 14.53
N PRO A 43 3.65 12.69 15.00
CA PRO A 43 2.34 13.19 14.63
C PRO A 43 2.31 13.70 13.18
N TRP A 44 1.11 13.75 12.57
CA TRP A 44 0.92 14.29 11.21
C TRP A 44 1.43 15.71 11.00
N SER A 45 1.39 16.56 12.04
CA SER A 45 1.91 17.93 11.96
C SER A 45 3.41 18.03 11.70
N LYS A 46 4.14 16.90 11.74
CA LYS A 46 5.56 16.81 11.42
C LYS A 46 5.85 16.01 10.14
N HIS A 47 4.81 15.64 9.38
CA HIS A 47 4.94 14.87 8.15
C HIS A 47 4.41 15.68 6.97
N GLU A 48 5.07 15.64 5.82
CA GLU A 48 4.73 16.46 4.65
C GLU A 48 3.30 16.25 4.13
N LEU A 49 2.81 15.01 4.24
CA LEU A 49 1.44 14.64 3.86
C LEU A 49 0.38 14.98 4.93
N GLY A 50 0.77 15.67 6.01
CA GLY A 50 -0.13 16.09 7.09
C GLY A 50 -0.95 17.35 6.79
N GLU A 51 -0.52 18.14 5.81
CA GLU A 51 -1.19 19.39 5.42
C GLU A 51 -2.50 19.12 4.66
N VAL A 52 -3.56 19.82 5.04
CA VAL A 52 -4.90 19.67 4.47
C VAL A 52 -5.46 21.04 4.16
N ALA A 53 -5.82 21.28 2.90
CA ALA A 53 -6.43 22.55 2.49
C ALA A 53 -7.81 22.71 3.13
N ASP A 54 -8.12 23.93 3.59
CA ASP A 54 -9.48 24.32 3.97
C ASP A 54 -10.43 24.31 2.76
N GLY A 55 -11.73 24.19 3.02
CA GLY A 55 -12.76 24.21 1.97
C GLY A 55 -12.98 22.85 1.28
N HIS A 56 -13.68 22.88 0.15
CA HIS A 56 -14.08 21.69 -0.60
C HIS A 56 -13.02 21.32 -1.64
N TYR A 57 -12.65 20.03 -1.68
CA TYR A 57 -11.91 19.42 -2.77
C TYR A 57 -12.15 17.91 -2.76
N THR A 58 -11.90 17.27 -3.89
CA THR A 58 -12.03 15.81 -4.06
C THR A 58 -10.71 15.21 -4.49
N VAL A 59 -10.47 13.96 -4.10
CA VAL A 59 -9.46 13.10 -4.73
C VAL A 59 -10.23 12.05 -5.54
N PRO A 60 -9.92 11.86 -6.83
CA PRO A 60 -10.73 10.97 -7.67
C PRO A 60 -10.64 9.52 -7.21
N LEU A 61 -11.81 8.87 -7.09
CA LEU A 61 -11.91 7.43 -6.89
C LEU A 61 -11.36 6.68 -8.11
N GLY A 62 -10.87 5.46 -7.89
CA GLY A 62 -10.32 4.61 -8.94
C GLY A 62 -9.00 5.11 -9.53
N LYS A 63 -8.30 6.01 -8.82
CA LYS A 63 -6.95 6.47 -9.17
C LYS A 63 -5.97 6.10 -8.07
N ALA A 64 -4.86 5.48 -8.44
CA ALA A 64 -3.77 5.12 -7.53
C ALA A 64 -2.71 6.24 -7.49
N ALA A 65 -1.89 6.29 -6.45
CA ALA A 65 -0.83 7.28 -6.30
C ALA A 65 0.54 6.61 -6.14
N ILE A 66 1.51 7.06 -6.94
CA ILE A 66 2.92 6.67 -6.74
C ILE A 66 3.46 7.51 -5.58
N ARG A 67 3.80 6.85 -4.46
CA ARG A 67 4.32 7.46 -3.23
C ARG A 67 5.83 7.50 -3.16
N ARG A 68 6.47 6.64 -3.95
CA ARG A 68 7.91 6.62 -4.18
C ARG A 68 8.11 6.12 -5.60
N ALA A 69 8.78 6.91 -6.44
CA ALA A 69 9.18 6.44 -7.76
C ALA A 69 10.32 5.43 -7.63
N GLY A 70 10.36 4.45 -8.52
CA GLY A 70 11.42 3.46 -8.57
C GLY A 70 11.40 2.68 -9.88
N SER A 71 12.40 1.83 -10.08
CA SER A 71 12.62 1.08 -11.33
C SER A 71 12.92 -0.40 -11.12
N ALA A 72 13.27 -0.83 -9.91
CA ALA A 72 13.70 -2.21 -9.66
C ALA A 72 12.53 -3.18 -9.40
N VAL A 73 11.49 -2.72 -8.69
CA VAL A 73 10.33 -3.54 -8.33
C VAL A 73 9.12 -2.65 -8.06
N THR A 74 7.95 -3.05 -8.52
CA THR A 74 6.67 -2.41 -8.17
C THR A 74 6.14 -2.97 -6.86
N VAL A 75 5.72 -2.11 -5.94
CA VAL A 75 5.08 -2.49 -4.69
C VAL A 75 3.65 -1.97 -4.67
N LEU A 76 2.68 -2.90 -4.64
CA LEU A 76 1.26 -2.57 -4.54
C LEU A 76 0.83 -2.62 -3.08
N ALA A 77 0.46 -1.48 -2.51
CA ALA A 77 0.08 -1.35 -1.11
C ALA A 77 -1.12 -0.41 -0.93
N TYR A 78 -1.70 -0.42 0.27
CA TYR A 78 -2.73 0.52 0.70
C TYR A 78 -2.75 0.64 2.22
N GLY A 79 -3.31 1.74 2.72
CA GLY A 79 -3.39 1.99 4.16
C GLY A 79 -2.02 2.12 4.83
N THR A 80 -1.83 1.46 5.98
CA THR A 80 -0.58 1.48 6.75
C THR A 80 0.61 0.94 5.96
N MET A 81 0.37 -0.08 5.12
CA MET A 81 1.42 -0.79 4.39
C MET A 81 2.18 0.07 3.38
N VAL A 82 1.64 1.24 3.01
CA VAL A 82 2.34 2.23 2.19
C VAL A 82 3.62 2.71 2.89
N TYR A 83 3.53 3.10 4.16
CA TYR A 83 4.68 3.59 4.93
C TYR A 83 5.64 2.46 5.28
N VAL A 84 5.10 1.27 5.57
CA VAL A 84 5.94 0.07 5.81
C VAL A 84 6.76 -0.26 4.56
N ALA A 85 6.17 -0.21 3.37
CA ALA A 85 6.87 -0.43 2.11
C ALA A 85 7.95 0.64 1.88
N GLN A 86 7.67 1.91 2.21
CA GLN A 86 8.64 3.00 2.09
C GLN A 86 9.85 2.77 2.99
N ALA A 87 9.62 2.41 4.26
CA ALA A 87 10.68 2.09 5.21
C ALA A 87 11.48 0.86 4.77
N ALA A 88 10.80 -0.24 4.41
CA ALA A 88 11.45 -1.46 3.94
C ALA A 88 12.34 -1.21 2.71
N ALA A 89 11.85 -0.44 1.73
CA ALA A 89 12.62 -0.10 0.55
C ALA A 89 13.76 0.88 0.84
N ALA A 90 13.65 1.73 1.87
CA ALA A 90 14.74 2.61 2.30
C ALA A 90 15.84 1.81 3.03
N GLU A 91 15.45 0.90 3.93
CA GLU A 91 16.37 0.07 4.72
C GLU A 91 17.13 -0.94 3.87
N THR A 92 16.47 -1.52 2.87
CA THR A 92 17.11 -2.45 1.93
C THR A 92 17.93 -1.74 0.85
N GLY A 93 17.73 -0.44 0.65
CA GLY A 93 18.33 0.32 -0.45
C GLY A 93 17.77 0.00 -1.84
N ILE A 94 16.69 -0.81 -1.92
CA ILE A 94 16.08 -1.20 -3.18
C ILE A 94 15.29 -0.04 -3.78
N ASP A 95 15.46 0.19 -5.08
CA ASP A 95 14.74 1.22 -5.85
C ASP A 95 13.31 0.79 -6.20
N ALA A 96 12.51 0.57 -5.16
CA ALA A 96 11.12 0.13 -5.29
C ALA A 96 10.18 1.29 -5.64
N GLU A 97 9.33 1.09 -6.65
CA GLU A 97 8.21 1.98 -6.95
C GLU A 97 7.01 1.60 -6.07
N ILE A 98 6.60 2.49 -5.17
CA ILE A 98 5.54 2.22 -4.20
C ILE A 98 4.26 2.88 -4.65
N ILE A 99 3.24 2.06 -4.90
CA ILE A 99 1.91 2.48 -5.31
C ILE A 99 0.96 2.31 -4.13
N ASP A 100 0.39 3.43 -3.68
CA ASP A 100 -0.79 3.47 -2.83
C ASP A 100 -2.04 3.37 -3.72
N LEU A 101 -2.74 2.23 -3.65
CA LEU A 101 -3.91 1.99 -4.51
C LEU A 101 -5.02 3.01 -4.30
N ARG A 102 -5.16 3.55 -3.07
CA ARG A 102 -6.26 4.42 -2.61
C ARG A 102 -7.65 3.78 -2.72
N THR A 103 -8.09 3.43 -3.92
CA THR A 103 -9.34 2.70 -4.19
C THR A 103 -9.02 1.24 -4.49
N LEU A 104 -9.63 0.33 -3.73
CA LEU A 104 -9.45 -1.12 -3.92
C LEU A 104 -10.34 -1.66 -5.04
N LEU A 105 -11.56 -1.14 -5.17
CA LEU A 105 -12.48 -1.52 -6.24
C LEU A 105 -13.44 -0.36 -6.52
N PRO A 106 -13.58 0.12 -7.78
CA PRO A 106 -12.74 -0.22 -8.94
C PRO A 106 -11.31 0.35 -8.78
N LEU A 107 -10.28 -0.47 -9.01
CA LEU A 107 -8.87 -0.08 -8.89
C LEU A 107 -8.32 0.56 -10.17
N ASP A 108 -7.22 1.30 -10.02
CA ASP A 108 -6.50 1.93 -11.14
C ASP A 108 -5.56 0.94 -11.84
N LEU A 109 -6.13 0.10 -12.72
CA LEU A 109 -5.39 -0.97 -13.38
C LEU A 109 -4.27 -0.42 -14.28
N ASP A 110 -4.52 0.70 -14.96
CA ASP A 110 -3.56 1.32 -15.87
C ASP A 110 -2.26 1.70 -15.15
N THR A 111 -2.37 2.35 -13.98
CA THR A 111 -1.20 2.73 -13.17
C THR A 111 -0.42 1.50 -12.69
N ILE A 112 -1.10 0.43 -12.27
CA ILE A 112 -0.47 -0.82 -11.85
C ILE A 112 0.28 -1.47 -13.01
N VAL A 113 -0.39 -1.67 -14.15
CA VAL A 113 0.18 -2.35 -15.32
C VAL A 113 1.35 -1.55 -15.89
N ALA A 114 1.25 -0.23 -15.96
CA ALA A 114 2.34 0.62 -16.43
C ALA A 114 3.59 0.49 -15.54
N SER A 115 3.41 0.47 -14.22
CA SER A 115 4.51 0.30 -13.27
C SER A 115 5.15 -1.09 -13.38
N VAL A 116 4.35 -2.16 -13.38
CA VAL A 116 4.90 -3.53 -13.46
C VAL A 116 5.57 -3.79 -14.80
N LYS A 117 5.03 -3.29 -15.92
CA LYS A 117 5.72 -3.39 -17.22
C LYS A 117 7.07 -2.69 -17.24
N LYS A 118 7.22 -1.61 -16.47
CA LYS A 118 8.48 -0.87 -16.35
C LYS A 118 9.50 -1.61 -15.46
N THR A 119 9.06 -2.15 -14.33
CA THR A 119 9.96 -2.76 -13.33
C THR A 119 10.21 -4.24 -13.55
N GLY A 120 9.31 -4.92 -14.28
CA GLY A 120 9.31 -6.35 -14.53
C GLY A 120 9.05 -7.22 -13.29
N ARG A 121 8.82 -6.63 -12.12
CA ARG A 121 8.70 -7.35 -10.85
C ARG A 121 7.63 -6.72 -9.97
N CYS A 122 6.93 -7.52 -9.18
CA CYS A 122 5.85 -7.02 -8.33
C CYS A 122 5.81 -7.70 -6.96
N VAL A 123 5.66 -6.89 -5.91
CA VAL A 123 5.36 -7.35 -4.55
C VAL A 123 4.05 -6.70 -4.08
N VAL A 124 3.07 -7.51 -3.68
CA VAL A 124 1.82 -7.01 -3.09
C VAL A 124 1.93 -7.03 -1.57
N VAL A 125 1.53 -5.95 -0.90
CA VAL A 125 1.68 -5.80 0.56
C VAL A 125 0.38 -5.33 1.20
N HIS A 126 -0.18 -6.11 2.13
CA HIS A 126 -1.40 -5.76 2.87
C HIS A 126 -1.47 -6.37 4.27
N GLU A 127 -2.24 -5.78 5.19
CA GLU A 127 -2.40 -6.29 6.57
C GLU A 127 -3.31 -7.53 6.65
N ALA A 128 -4.27 -7.66 5.73
CA ALA A 128 -5.24 -8.76 5.71
C ALA A 128 -4.55 -10.13 5.58
N THR A 129 -5.28 -11.20 5.94
CA THR A 129 -4.81 -12.59 5.81
C THR A 129 -4.46 -12.94 4.36
N LEU A 130 -3.53 -13.88 4.18
CA LEU A 130 -2.95 -14.21 2.88
C LEU A 130 -3.94 -14.93 1.95
N THR A 131 -4.60 -15.97 2.46
CA THR A 131 -5.48 -16.83 1.67
C THR A 131 -6.77 -16.10 1.34
N SER A 132 -7.13 -16.07 0.06
CA SER A 132 -8.30 -15.35 -0.48
C SER A 132 -8.38 -13.88 -0.09
N GLY A 133 -7.27 -13.27 0.35
CA GLY A 133 -7.16 -11.84 0.58
C GLY A 133 -7.07 -11.06 -0.74
N PHE A 134 -7.23 -9.73 -0.67
CA PHE A 134 -7.24 -8.88 -1.85
C PHE A 134 -5.95 -8.94 -2.68
N GLY A 135 -4.81 -9.30 -2.06
CA GLY A 135 -3.58 -9.52 -2.80
C GLY A 135 -3.61 -10.69 -3.78
N ALA A 136 -4.54 -11.64 -3.64
CA ALA A 136 -4.74 -12.70 -4.63
C ALA A 136 -5.27 -12.12 -5.96
N GLU A 137 -6.26 -11.23 -5.90
CA GLU A 137 -6.82 -10.55 -7.08
C GLU A 137 -5.77 -9.67 -7.76
N LEU A 138 -5.02 -8.87 -6.98
CA LEU A 138 -3.94 -8.04 -7.52
C LEU A 138 -2.88 -8.89 -8.24
N SER A 139 -2.50 -10.04 -7.66
CA SER A 139 -1.56 -10.95 -8.29
C SER A 139 -2.11 -11.57 -9.59
N ALA A 140 -3.40 -11.89 -9.64
CA ALA A 140 -4.05 -12.43 -10.83
C ALA A 140 -4.09 -11.39 -11.96
N LEU A 141 -4.52 -10.16 -11.66
CA LEU A 141 -4.56 -9.06 -12.62
C LEU A 141 -3.16 -8.71 -13.16
N VAL A 142 -2.15 -8.68 -12.29
CA VAL A 142 -0.76 -8.48 -12.71
C VAL A 142 -0.29 -9.61 -13.62
N GLN A 143 -0.54 -10.87 -13.25
CA GLN A 143 -0.17 -12.02 -14.07
C GLN A 143 -0.83 -11.93 -15.46
N GLU A 144 -2.13 -11.66 -15.52
CA GLU A 144 -2.90 -11.60 -16.77
C GLU A 144 -2.37 -10.50 -17.71
N ASN A 145 -2.12 -9.32 -17.16
CA ASN A 145 -1.82 -8.13 -17.96
C ASN A 145 -0.32 -7.88 -18.19
N CYS A 146 0.55 -8.55 -17.41
CA CYS A 146 2.00 -8.32 -17.43
C CYS A 146 2.82 -9.59 -17.65
N PHE A 147 2.21 -10.75 -17.95
CA PHE A 147 2.89 -12.05 -18.04
C PHE A 147 4.25 -12.00 -18.75
N TYR A 148 4.31 -11.44 -19.96
CA TYR A 148 5.54 -11.40 -20.77
C TYR A 148 6.57 -10.36 -20.31
N HIS A 149 6.21 -9.45 -19.41
CA HIS A 149 7.12 -8.47 -18.82
C HIS A 149 7.62 -8.90 -17.43
N LEU A 150 7.04 -9.95 -16.83
CA LEU A 150 7.45 -10.43 -15.52
C LEU A 150 8.78 -11.17 -15.59
N GLU A 151 9.77 -10.67 -14.85
CA GLU A 151 11.11 -11.25 -14.69
C GLU A 151 11.21 -12.16 -13.45
N ALA A 152 10.22 -12.09 -12.55
CA ALA A 152 10.11 -12.93 -11.36
C ALA A 152 8.63 -13.21 -11.00
N PRO A 153 8.33 -14.27 -10.23
CA PRO A 153 6.99 -14.50 -9.69
C PRO A 153 6.51 -13.30 -8.85
N VAL A 154 5.21 -12.98 -8.94
CA VAL A 154 4.61 -11.94 -8.08
C VAL A 154 4.63 -12.43 -6.63
N ALA A 155 5.34 -11.70 -5.77
CA ALA A 155 5.38 -12.00 -4.34
C ALA A 155 4.22 -11.31 -3.60
N ARG A 156 3.82 -11.88 -2.46
CA ARG A 156 2.77 -11.31 -1.59
C ARG A 156 3.21 -11.35 -0.13
N VAL A 157 3.18 -10.21 0.54
CA VAL A 157 3.44 -10.09 1.97
C VAL A 157 2.14 -9.65 2.65
N ALA A 158 1.53 -10.59 3.35
CA ALA A 158 0.23 -10.44 3.99
C ALA A 158 0.31 -10.74 5.50
N GLY A 159 -0.75 -10.48 6.26
CA GLY A 159 -0.95 -11.09 7.58
C GLY A 159 -1.03 -12.61 7.47
N TRP A 160 -0.70 -13.31 8.56
CA TRP A 160 -0.78 -14.78 8.58
C TRP A 160 -2.23 -15.27 8.52
N ASP A 161 -2.45 -16.49 8.02
CA ASP A 161 -3.77 -17.15 8.00
C ASP A 161 -4.16 -17.67 9.41
N THR A 162 -4.35 -16.73 10.31
CA THR A 162 -4.77 -16.90 11.70
C THR A 162 -5.54 -15.66 12.13
N PRO A 163 -6.46 -15.77 13.10
CA PRO A 163 -7.00 -14.61 13.80
C PRO A 163 -5.89 -13.69 14.31
N TYR A 164 -6.14 -12.39 14.32
CA TYR A 164 -5.17 -11.38 14.74
C TYR A 164 -4.85 -11.54 16.24
N PRO A 165 -3.61 -11.85 16.64
CA PRO A 165 -3.25 -12.06 18.03
C PRO A 165 -2.99 -10.75 18.76
N HIS A 166 -3.13 -10.74 20.09
CA HIS A 166 -2.78 -9.57 20.90
C HIS A 166 -1.28 -9.56 21.27
N ALA A 167 -0.79 -10.62 21.92
CA ALA A 167 0.58 -10.67 22.43
C ALA A 167 1.65 -10.82 21.33
N GLN A 168 1.27 -11.38 20.17
CA GLN A 168 2.15 -11.59 19.01
C GLN A 168 1.90 -10.57 17.90
N GLU A 169 1.49 -9.35 18.26
CA GLU A 169 1.18 -8.25 17.34
C GLU A 169 2.29 -8.06 16.29
N TRP A 170 3.54 -7.98 16.73
CA TRP A 170 4.68 -7.62 15.87
C TRP A 170 5.23 -8.79 15.06
N GLU A 171 4.97 -10.02 15.49
CA GLU A 171 5.23 -11.24 14.74
C GLU A 171 4.15 -11.47 13.68
N TYR A 172 2.92 -11.01 13.93
CA TYR A 172 1.82 -11.07 12.97
C TYR A 172 1.94 -9.98 11.90
N PHE A 173 2.03 -8.72 12.33
CA PHE A 173 2.02 -7.54 11.47
C PHE A 173 3.16 -7.62 10.44
N PRO A 174 2.90 -7.40 9.13
CA PRO A 174 3.93 -7.44 8.09
C PRO A 174 4.87 -6.23 8.17
N GLY A 175 5.73 -6.14 9.18
CA GLY A 175 6.66 -5.02 9.38
C GLY A 175 7.78 -4.90 8.33
N PRO A 176 8.61 -3.84 8.40
CA PRO A 176 9.64 -3.52 7.40
C PRO A 176 10.61 -4.65 7.11
N ALA A 177 11.03 -5.39 8.13
CA ALA A 177 11.95 -6.51 7.96
C ALA A 177 11.35 -7.65 7.13
N ARG A 178 10.05 -7.98 7.31
CA ARG A 178 9.38 -9.03 6.54
C ARG A 178 9.12 -8.58 5.10
N VAL A 179 8.72 -7.33 4.92
CA VAL A 179 8.54 -6.73 3.58
C VAL A 179 9.88 -6.64 2.85
N GLY A 180 10.93 -6.16 3.51
CA GLY A 180 12.27 -6.00 2.93
C GLY A 180 12.87 -7.32 2.46
N ARG A 181 12.65 -8.42 3.20
CA ARG A 181 13.05 -9.75 2.74
C ARG A 181 12.40 -10.12 1.41
N ALA A 182 11.10 -9.89 1.27
CA ALA A 182 10.40 -10.17 0.01
C ALA A 182 10.90 -9.28 -1.14
N LEU A 183 11.26 -8.02 -0.87
CA LEU A 183 11.88 -7.17 -1.88
C LEU A 183 13.22 -7.76 -2.36
N ILE A 184 14.06 -8.24 -1.44
CA ILE A 184 15.35 -8.88 -1.78
C ILE A 184 15.15 -10.17 -2.56
N GLU A 185 14.22 -11.03 -2.13
CA GLU A 185 13.96 -12.33 -2.77
C GLU A 185 13.34 -12.21 -4.18
N THR A 186 12.73 -11.06 -4.50
CA THR A 186 12.07 -10.82 -5.80
C THR A 186 13.05 -10.29 -6.86
N LEU A 187 14.19 -9.71 -6.46
CA LEU A 187 15.19 -9.14 -7.38
C LEU A 187 16.08 -10.20 -7.99
#